data_AF-A0A0D7AF57-F1
#
_entry.id   AF-A0A0D7AF57-F1
#
_cell.length_a   1.000
_cell.length_b   1.000
_cell.length_c   1.000
_cell.angle_alpha   90.00
_cell.angle_beta   90.00
_cell.angle_gamma   90.00
#
_symmetry.space_group_name_H-M   'P 1'
#
loop_
_entity.id
_entity.type
_entity.pdbx_description
1 polymer ?
#
loop_
_entity_poly.entity_id
_entity_poly.type
_entity_poly.pdbx_seq_one_letter_code
_entity_poly.pdbx_strand_id
1 'polypeptide(L)'
;SVVVLDELDHIASEPSALRSIFTLAVEHASVLRIIGVANTHTLTSDHSLVANASVQTLHFPPYTSSQLREILRTRLSSIDDEQMMTCISPPALALLTKKVATMTGDVRSLFEVLRSALEMAAALDIAVAPLHINAALKTFAPSMGTSTDGRKVDEIVIKIRALCIQARIVLLAMLLALRRLDSGLGLGKLSTAPT
;
A
#
# COMPACT_ATOMS: atom_id res chain seq x y z
N SER A 1 -36.69 5.64 4.67
CA SER A 1 -35.55 6.47 4.24
C SER A 1 -34.24 5.76 4.50
N VAL A 2 -33.34 5.78 3.52
CA VAL A 2 -32.00 5.18 3.63
C VAL A 2 -30.99 6.32 3.65
N VAL A 3 -30.11 6.32 4.64
CA VAL A 3 -28.99 7.26 4.75
C VAL A 3 -27.70 6.47 4.58
N VAL A 4 -26.83 6.92 3.69
CA VAL A 4 -25.51 6.34 3.47
C VAL A 4 -24.48 7.32 4.01
N LEU A 5 -23.62 6.84 4.89
CA LEU A 5 -22.52 7.58 5.49
C LEU A 5 -21.22 6.99 4.96
N ASP A 6 -20.51 7.74 4.13
CA ASP A 6 -19.18 7.35 3.65
C ASP A 6 -18.10 7.85 4.64
N GLU A 7 -16.94 7.21 4.65
CA GLU A 7 -15.82 7.53 5.56
C GLU A 7 -16.25 7.65 7.03
N LEU A 8 -17.06 6.70 7.50
CA LEU A 8 -17.60 6.69 8.87
C LEU A 8 -16.49 6.72 9.94
N ASP A 9 -15.28 6.27 9.60
CA ASP A 9 -14.11 6.34 10.45
C ASP A 9 -13.63 7.76 10.75
N HIS A 10 -13.96 8.76 9.94
CA HIS A 10 -13.74 10.17 10.29
C HIS A 10 -14.64 10.62 11.45
N ILE A 11 -15.92 10.23 11.43
CA ILE A 11 -16.88 10.54 12.50
C ILE A 11 -16.58 9.71 13.75
N ALA A 12 -15.99 8.53 13.57
CA ALA A 12 -15.59 7.65 14.65
C ALA A 12 -14.48 8.19 15.55
N SER A 13 -13.75 9.21 15.12
CA SER A 13 -12.80 9.90 15.99
C SER A 13 -13.48 10.50 17.22
N GLU A 14 -14.79 10.77 17.17
CA GLU A 14 -15.58 11.24 18.30
C GLU A 14 -16.65 10.19 18.72
N PRO A 15 -16.44 9.42 19.80
CA PRO A 15 -17.34 8.33 20.21
C PRO A 15 -18.78 8.76 20.52
N SER A 16 -18.97 10.02 20.95
CA SER A 16 -20.27 10.65 21.19
C SER A 16 -21.10 10.74 19.92
N ALA A 17 -20.50 11.20 18.81
CA ALA A 17 -21.19 11.40 17.55
C ALA A 17 -21.69 10.07 16.96
N LEU A 18 -20.84 9.04 16.95
CA LEU A 18 -21.25 7.70 16.52
C LEU A 18 -22.39 7.13 17.34
N ARG A 19 -22.33 7.31 18.67
CA ARG A 19 -23.39 6.81 19.57
C ARG A 19 -24.73 7.48 19.26
N SER A 20 -24.75 8.79 19.03
CA SER A 20 -25.97 9.51 18.65
C SER A 20 -26.56 9.00 17.32
N ILE A 21 -25.71 8.72 16.33
CA ILE A 21 -26.14 8.16 15.03
C ILE A 21 -26.78 6.78 15.21
N PHE A 22 -26.16 5.91 16.03
CA PHE A 22 -26.71 4.59 16.30
C PHE A 22 -27.99 4.63 17.12
N THR A 23 -28.09 5.52 18.11
CA THR A 23 -29.34 5.72 18.87
C THR A 23 -30.46 6.19 17.95
N LEU A 24 -30.19 7.13 17.04
CA LEU A 24 -31.17 7.57 16.04
C LEU A 24 -31.64 6.43 15.13
N ALA A 25 -30.72 5.55 14.73
CA ALA A 25 -31.06 4.37 13.92
C ALA A 25 -31.98 3.39 14.65
N VAL A 26 -31.78 3.21 15.97
CA VAL A 26 -32.59 2.31 16.80
C VAL A 26 -33.96 2.92 17.10
N GLU A 27 -34.01 4.20 17.48
CA GLU A 27 -35.25 4.91 17.83
C GLU A 27 -36.21 5.03 16.62
N HIS A 28 -35.66 5.13 15.41
CA HIS A 28 -36.42 5.24 14.18
C HIS A 28 -36.27 4.04 13.25
N ALA A 29 -36.10 2.83 13.79
CA ALA A 29 -35.86 1.61 12.99
C ALA A 29 -36.94 1.29 11.93
N SER A 30 -38.17 1.79 12.09
CA SER A 30 -39.26 1.61 11.12
C SER A 30 -39.19 2.55 9.90
N VAL A 31 -38.47 3.67 10.02
CA VAL A 31 -38.45 4.74 8.99
C VAL A 31 -37.03 5.03 8.50
N LEU A 32 -36.01 4.76 9.31
CA LEU A 32 -34.62 5.09 9.04
C LEU A 32 -33.75 3.84 8.99
N ARG A 33 -33.00 3.69 7.89
CA ARG A 33 -31.93 2.70 7.77
C ARG A 33 -30.63 3.43 7.47
N ILE A 34 -29.58 3.12 8.22
CA ILE A 34 -28.25 3.72 8.06
C ILE A 34 -27.31 2.66 7.50
N ILE A 35 -26.57 3.02 6.46
CA ILE A 35 -25.49 2.22 5.88
C ILE A 35 -24.20 3.02 6.06
N GLY A 36 -23.28 2.51 6.87
CA GLY A 36 -21.96 3.11 7.06
C GLY A 36 -20.89 2.39 6.26
N VAL A 37 -20.03 3.15 5.58
CA VAL A 37 -18.84 2.65 4.90
C VAL A 37 -17.62 3.21 5.61
N ALA A 38 -16.64 2.35 5.93
CA ALA A 38 -15.40 2.73 6.61
C ALA A 38 -14.22 1.96 6.03
N ASN A 39 -13.05 2.59 5.98
CA ASN A 39 -11.85 1.99 5.39
C ASN A 39 -11.04 1.14 6.37
N THR A 40 -11.14 1.45 7.67
CA THR A 40 -10.35 0.78 8.69
C THR A 40 -11.18 -0.25 9.45
N HIS A 41 -10.56 -1.39 9.74
CA HIS A 41 -11.16 -2.45 10.56
C HIS A 41 -11.40 -2.01 12.03
N THR A 42 -10.86 -0.84 12.40
CA THR A 42 -10.85 -0.27 13.75
C THR A 42 -12.25 -0.12 14.34
N LEU A 43 -13.26 0.21 13.53
CA LEU A 43 -14.65 0.38 14.00
C LEU A 43 -15.28 -0.90 14.54
N THR A 44 -14.77 -2.07 14.15
CA THR A 44 -15.31 -3.37 14.57
C THR A 44 -14.57 -3.98 15.75
N SER A 45 -13.34 -3.54 16.01
CA SER A 45 -12.54 -3.97 17.16
C SER A 45 -12.94 -3.25 18.46
N ASP A 46 -13.59 -2.09 18.37
CA ASP A 46 -14.20 -1.46 19.53
C ASP A 46 -15.49 -2.18 19.92
N HIS A 47 -15.34 -3.15 20.83
CA HIS A 47 -16.40 -3.99 21.37
C HIS A 47 -17.61 -3.21 21.95
N SER A 48 -17.46 -1.91 22.24
CA SER A 48 -18.56 -1.05 22.72
C SER A 48 -19.59 -0.74 21.63
N LEU A 49 -19.19 -0.72 20.35
CA LEU A 49 -20.07 -0.45 19.21
C LEU A 49 -20.82 -1.72 18.77
N VAL A 50 -20.12 -2.87 18.82
CA VAL A 50 -20.66 -4.20 18.47
C VAL A 50 -21.62 -4.73 19.55
N ALA A 51 -21.52 -4.26 20.80
CA ALA A 51 -22.43 -4.62 21.87
C ALA A 51 -23.89 -4.17 21.63
N ASN A 52 -24.12 -3.24 20.69
CA ASN A 52 -25.45 -2.94 20.20
C ASN A 52 -25.82 -3.98 19.14
N ALA A 53 -26.59 -5.00 19.53
CA ALA A 53 -27.03 -6.14 18.72
C ALA A 53 -27.76 -5.81 17.39
N SER A 54 -27.96 -4.54 17.06
CA SER A 54 -28.63 -4.06 15.85
C SER A 54 -27.68 -3.73 14.70
N VAL A 55 -26.36 -3.64 14.92
CA VAL A 55 -25.41 -3.26 13.86
C VAL A 55 -24.86 -4.52 13.18
N GLN A 56 -25.19 -4.69 11.90
CA GLN A 56 -24.61 -5.74 11.06
C GLN A 56 -23.40 -5.19 10.30
N THR A 57 -22.24 -5.82 10.50
CA THR A 57 -21.01 -5.45 9.79
C THR A 57 -20.70 -6.45 8.70
N LEU A 58 -20.51 -5.97 7.48
CA LEU A 58 -20.06 -6.75 6.34
C LEU A 58 -18.60 -6.38 6.03
N HIS A 59 -17.70 -7.36 6.10
CA HIS A 59 -16.30 -7.16 5.74
C HIS A 59 -16.07 -7.47 4.25
N PHE A 60 -15.44 -6.54 3.53
CA PHE A 60 -15.04 -6.73 2.14
C PHE A 60 -13.56 -7.13 2.10
N PRO A 61 -13.24 -8.41 1.81
CA PRO A 61 -11.85 -8.83 1.69
C PRO A 61 -11.20 -8.24 0.43
N PRO A 62 -9.86 -8.14 0.40
CA PRO A 62 -9.15 -7.75 -0.81
C PRO A 62 -9.46 -8.69 -1.97
N TYR A 63 -9.46 -8.16 -3.19
CA TYR A 63 -9.82 -8.93 -4.37
C TYR A 63 -8.77 -9.98 -4.71
N THR A 64 -9.25 -11.16 -5.10
CA THR A 64 -8.42 -12.25 -5.60
C THR A 64 -7.92 -11.97 -7.02
N SER A 65 -6.83 -12.64 -7.42
CA SER A 65 -6.26 -12.48 -8.77
C SER A 65 -7.25 -12.80 -9.91
N SER A 66 -8.16 -13.76 -9.72
CA SER A 66 -9.22 -14.09 -10.69
C SER A 66 -10.27 -12.98 -10.77
N GLN A 67 -10.73 -12.46 -9.63
CA GLN A 67 -11.68 -11.35 -9.57
C GLN A 67 -11.10 -10.08 -10.21
N LEU A 68 -9.84 -9.74 -9.92
CA LEU A 68 -9.18 -8.60 -10.55
C LEU A 68 -9.09 -8.75 -12.07
N ARG A 69 -8.84 -9.97 -12.57
CA ARG A 69 -8.81 -10.25 -14.01
C ARG A 69 -10.18 -10.12 -14.65
N GLU A 70 -11.22 -10.59 -13.99
CA GLU A 70 -12.60 -10.48 -14.44
C GLU A 70 -13.07 -9.03 -14.47
N ILE A 71 -12.74 -8.26 -13.43
CA ILE A 71 -13.00 -6.82 -13.38
C ILE A 71 -12.31 -6.11 -14.55
N LEU A 72 -11.04 -6.42 -14.81
CA LEU A 72 -10.32 -5.83 -15.95
C LEU A 72 -10.99 -6.17 -17.29
N ARG A 73 -11.32 -7.44 -17.52
CA ARG A 73 -12.02 -7.86 -18.76
C ARG A 73 -13.36 -7.16 -18.91
N THR A 74 -14.15 -7.09 -17.84
CA THR A 74 -15.46 -6.44 -17.87
C THR A 74 -15.33 -4.96 -18.19
N ARG A 75 -14.33 -4.27 -17.63
CA ARG A 75 -14.11 -2.84 -17.86
C ARG A 75 -13.51 -2.53 -19.24
N LEU A 76 -12.74 -3.46 -19.79
CA LEU A 76 -12.14 -3.36 -21.13
C LEU A 76 -13.05 -3.93 -22.23
N SER A 77 -14.21 -4.49 -21.89
CA SER A 77 -15.17 -5.07 -22.86
C SER A 77 -15.73 -4.08 -23.90
N SER A 78 -15.52 -2.78 -23.69
CA SER A 78 -15.85 -1.73 -24.66
C SER A 78 -14.84 -1.62 -25.82
N ILE A 79 -13.69 -2.30 -25.70
CA ILE A 79 -12.63 -2.37 -26.70
C ILE A 79 -12.73 -3.74 -27.36
N ASP A 80 -12.65 -3.80 -28.69
CA ASP A 80 -12.67 -5.07 -29.42
C ASP A 80 -11.56 -6.00 -28.92
N ASP A 81 -11.86 -7.29 -28.75
CA ASP A 81 -10.92 -8.29 -28.21
C ASP A 81 -9.59 -8.34 -28.98
N GLU A 82 -9.64 -8.10 -30.30
CA GLU A 82 -8.47 -8.01 -31.18
C GLU A 82 -7.57 -6.80 -30.85
N GLN A 83 -8.19 -5.64 -30.58
CA GLN A 83 -7.47 -4.44 -30.17
C GLN A 83 -6.92 -4.61 -28.76
N MET A 84 -7.66 -5.24 -27.85
CA MET A 84 -7.19 -5.52 -26.50
C MET A 84 -6.00 -6.50 -26.48
N MET A 85 -6.04 -7.57 -27.29
CA MET A 85 -4.91 -8.52 -27.46
C MET A 85 -3.69 -7.84 -28.06
N THR A 86 -3.90 -6.88 -28.96
CA THR A 86 -2.82 -6.10 -29.59
C THR A 86 -2.21 -5.11 -28.60
N CYS A 87 -3.02 -4.48 -27.74
CA CYS A 87 -2.54 -3.52 -26.76
C CYS A 87 -1.94 -4.17 -25.50
N ILE A 88 -2.49 -5.29 -25.03
CA ILE A 88 -2.11 -5.92 -23.76
C ILE A 88 -1.89 -7.42 -23.96
N SER A 89 -0.64 -7.85 -23.80
CA SER A 89 -0.30 -9.27 -23.86
C SER A 89 -0.98 -10.06 -22.71
N PRO A 90 -1.66 -11.18 -22.97
CA PRO A 90 -2.30 -11.99 -21.93
C PRO A 90 -1.39 -12.41 -20.75
N PRO A 91 -0.11 -12.80 -20.93
CA PRO A 91 0.81 -13.04 -19.81
C PRO A 91 1.10 -11.77 -18.98
N ALA A 92 1.06 -10.59 -19.59
CA ALA A 92 1.25 -9.32 -18.90
C ALA A 92 0.06 -9.04 -17.95
N LEU A 93 -1.17 -9.25 -18.44
CA LEU A 93 -2.39 -9.16 -17.63
C LEU A 93 -2.38 -10.15 -16.45
N ALA A 94 -1.96 -11.39 -16.69
CA ALA A 94 -1.85 -12.42 -15.65
C ALA A 94 -0.81 -12.05 -14.57
N LEU A 95 0.33 -11.51 -14.98
CA LEU A 95 1.37 -11.02 -14.05
C LEU A 95 0.83 -9.88 -13.18
N LEU A 96 0.21 -8.87 -13.79
CA LEU A 96 -0.33 -7.69 -13.10
C LEU A 96 -1.35 -8.09 -12.04
N THR A 97 -2.39 -8.83 -12.44
CA THR A 97 -3.46 -9.28 -11.55
C THR A 97 -2.93 -10.11 -10.38
N LYS A 98 -1.98 -11.01 -10.62
CA LYS A 98 -1.34 -11.81 -9.56
C LYS A 98 -0.53 -10.93 -8.61
N LYS A 99 0.26 -9.98 -9.12
CA LYS A 99 1.08 -9.10 -8.28
C LYS A 99 0.24 -8.17 -7.43
N VAL A 100 -0.77 -7.53 -8.01
CA VAL A 100 -1.64 -6.61 -7.26
C VAL A 100 -2.46 -7.34 -6.22
N ALA A 101 -3.01 -8.53 -6.53
CA ALA A 101 -3.69 -9.36 -5.53
C ALA A 101 -2.79 -9.74 -4.35
N THR A 102 -1.49 -9.98 -4.57
CA THR A 102 -0.54 -10.29 -3.48
C THR A 102 -0.07 -9.06 -2.69
N MET A 103 -0.10 -7.86 -3.28
CA MET A 103 0.43 -6.66 -2.64
C MET A 103 -0.65 -5.89 -1.88
N THR A 104 -1.76 -5.57 -2.56
CA THR A 104 -2.83 -4.71 -2.03
C THR A 104 -4.21 -5.38 -2.14
N GLY A 105 -4.46 -6.08 -3.24
CA GLY A 105 -5.80 -6.55 -3.61
C GLY A 105 -6.79 -5.41 -3.89
N ASP A 106 -6.30 -4.21 -4.22
CA ASP A 106 -7.12 -3.04 -4.55
C ASP A 106 -7.15 -2.79 -6.07
N VAL A 107 -8.36 -2.59 -6.59
CA VAL A 107 -8.64 -2.28 -8.00
C VAL A 107 -8.07 -0.92 -8.41
N ARG A 108 -8.01 0.06 -7.50
CA ARG A 108 -7.42 1.39 -7.81
C ARG A 108 -5.96 1.25 -8.20
N SER A 109 -5.18 0.57 -7.35
CA SER A 109 -3.77 0.28 -7.60
C SER A 109 -3.54 -0.53 -8.88
N LEU A 110 -4.47 -1.43 -9.21
CA LEU A 110 -4.42 -2.21 -10.45
C LEU A 110 -4.45 -1.31 -11.70
N PHE A 111 -5.40 -0.38 -11.74
CA PHE A 111 -5.56 0.53 -12.87
C PHE A 111 -4.46 1.57 -12.95
N GLU A 112 -3.94 2.03 -11.82
CA GLU A 112 -2.80 2.97 -11.79
C GLU A 112 -1.53 2.32 -12.38
N VAL A 113 -1.21 1.09 -11.97
CA VAL A 113 -0.08 0.33 -12.54
C VAL A 113 -0.32 0.05 -14.02
N LEU A 114 -1.53 -0.36 -14.41
CA LEU A 114 -1.85 -0.61 -15.81
C LEU A 114 -1.71 0.65 -16.66
N ARG A 115 -2.20 1.79 -16.17
CA ARG A 115 -2.07 3.09 -16.84
C ARG A 115 -0.61 3.46 -17.03
N SER A 116 0.22 3.32 -15.99
CA SER A 116 1.66 3.60 -16.08
C SER A 116 2.36 2.67 -17.07
N ALA A 117 1.98 1.38 -17.10
CA ALA A 117 2.51 0.43 -18.08
C ALA A 117 2.10 0.77 -19.52
N LEU A 118 0.86 1.21 -19.72
CA LEU A 118 0.36 1.68 -21.02
C LEU A 118 1.08 2.95 -21.47
N GLU A 119 1.32 3.90 -20.58
CA GLU A 119 2.03 5.15 -20.89
C GLU A 119 3.47 4.89 -21.35
N MET A 120 4.18 3.96 -20.68
CA MET A 120 5.52 3.53 -21.11
C MET A 120 5.51 2.79 -22.45
N ALA A 121 4.47 1.98 -22.69
CA ALA A 121 4.33 1.23 -23.93
C ALA A 121 3.98 2.15 -25.11
N ALA A 122 3.09 3.13 -24.88
CA ALA A 122 2.71 4.15 -25.86
C ALA A 122 3.89 5.06 -26.23
N ALA A 123 4.79 5.37 -25.30
CA ALA A 123 6.00 6.14 -25.61
C ALA A 123 6.94 5.43 -26.62
N LEU A 124 6.82 4.11 -26.76
CA LEU A 124 7.62 3.30 -27.68
C LEU A 124 6.80 2.76 -28.87
N ASP A 125 5.48 3.02 -28.89
CA ASP A 125 4.50 2.46 -29.84
C ASP A 125 4.49 0.92 -29.88
N ILE A 126 4.66 0.28 -28.72
CA ILE A 126 4.73 -1.19 -28.55
C ILE A 126 3.56 -1.65 -27.68
N ALA A 127 3.14 -2.91 -27.85
CA ALA A 127 2.20 -3.58 -26.94
C ALA A 127 2.72 -3.67 -25.49
N VAL A 128 1.81 -3.71 -24.52
CA VAL A 128 2.15 -3.89 -23.10
C VAL A 128 2.68 -5.31 -22.88
N ALA A 129 4.00 -5.41 -22.75
CA ALA A 129 4.72 -6.62 -22.37
C ALA A 129 4.86 -6.74 -20.84
N PRO A 130 5.15 -7.95 -20.32
CA PRO A 130 5.42 -8.17 -18.88
C PRO A 130 6.54 -7.29 -18.32
N LEU A 131 7.50 -6.88 -19.16
CA LEU A 131 8.60 -5.98 -18.79
C LEU A 131 8.07 -4.59 -18.35
N HIS A 132 7.13 -4.01 -19.11
CA HIS A 132 6.55 -2.70 -18.82
C HIS A 132 5.78 -2.72 -17.50
N ILE A 133 5.12 -3.83 -17.19
CA ILE A 133 4.39 -4.01 -15.93
C ILE A 133 5.35 -4.10 -14.75
N ASN A 134 6.47 -4.83 -14.89
CA ASN A 134 7.49 -4.88 -13.85
C ASN A 134 8.14 -3.50 -13.60
N ALA A 135 8.36 -2.73 -14.67
CA ALA A 135 8.83 -1.34 -14.55
C ALA A 135 7.79 -0.45 -13.85
N ALA A 136 6.52 -0.56 -14.23
CA ALA A 136 5.42 0.21 -13.66
C ALA A 136 5.24 -0.12 -12.17
N LEU A 137 5.29 -1.40 -11.81
CA LEU A 137 5.24 -1.85 -10.42
C LEU A 137 6.39 -1.29 -9.58
N LYS A 138 7.59 -1.15 -10.15
CA LYS A 138 8.75 -0.55 -9.46
C LYS A 138 8.55 0.95 -9.20
N THR A 139 7.94 1.65 -10.15
CA THR A 139 7.60 3.08 -10.06
C THR A 139 6.32 3.34 -9.25
N PHE A 140 5.46 2.34 -9.08
CA PHE A 140 4.24 2.41 -8.26
C PHE A 140 4.48 2.05 -6.78
N ALA A 141 5.39 1.10 -6.52
CA ALA A 141 5.86 0.76 -5.18
C ALA A 141 6.49 1.90 -4.32
N PRO A 142 6.97 3.06 -4.83
CA PRO A 142 7.45 4.16 -3.98
C PRO A 142 6.31 4.84 -3.22
N SER A 143 5.06 4.72 -3.68
CA SER A 143 3.92 5.46 -3.11
C SER A 143 3.10 4.65 -2.11
N MET A 144 3.22 3.31 -2.08
CA MET A 144 2.39 2.45 -1.23
C MET A 144 3.25 1.46 -0.44
N GLY A 145 3.68 1.89 0.75
CA GLY A 145 3.61 1.15 2.00
C GLY A 145 4.20 -0.27 2.14
N THR A 146 4.94 -0.81 1.18
CA THR A 146 5.56 -2.13 1.35
C THR A 146 6.94 -2.01 1.98
N SER A 147 7.03 -2.39 3.26
CA SER A 147 8.25 -2.70 4.01
C SER A 147 9.38 -1.67 3.88
N THR A 148 9.31 -0.64 4.70
CA THR A 148 10.34 0.41 4.84
C THR A 148 11.74 -0.10 5.16
N ASP A 149 11.94 -1.37 5.46
CA ASP A 149 13.24 -1.90 5.87
C ASP A 149 14.17 -2.19 4.67
N GLY A 150 13.69 -2.90 3.64
CA GLY A 150 14.50 -3.22 2.47
C GLY A 150 14.81 -2.01 1.58
N ARG A 151 13.84 -1.10 1.41
CA ARG A 151 13.99 0.06 0.52
C ARG A 151 14.80 1.20 1.15
N LYS A 152 14.69 1.40 2.47
CA LYS A 152 15.63 2.28 3.20
C LYS A 152 17.03 1.71 3.10
N VAL A 153 17.21 0.40 3.28
CA VAL A 153 18.52 -0.24 3.12
C VAL A 153 19.06 -0.01 1.72
N ASP A 154 18.29 -0.23 0.66
CA ASP A 154 18.75 -0.02 -0.72
C ASP A 154 19.09 1.45 -1.01
N GLU A 155 18.26 2.39 -0.59
CA GLU A 155 18.51 3.83 -0.79
C GLU A 155 19.71 4.32 0.03
N ILE A 156 19.84 3.86 1.28
CA ILE A 156 20.99 4.13 2.16
C ILE A 156 22.26 3.53 1.53
N VAL A 157 22.21 2.30 1.00
CA VAL A 157 23.35 1.64 0.34
C VAL A 157 23.76 2.41 -0.92
N ILE A 158 22.80 2.88 -1.73
CA ILE A 158 23.07 3.71 -2.91
C ILE A 158 23.73 5.03 -2.48
N LYS A 159 23.19 5.71 -1.46
CA LYS A 159 23.76 6.97 -0.93
C LYS A 159 25.16 6.77 -0.34
N ILE A 160 25.41 5.68 0.38
CA ILE A 160 26.74 5.33 0.91
C ILE A 160 27.72 5.07 -0.25
N ARG A 161 27.26 4.39 -1.31
CA ARG A 161 28.05 4.14 -2.53
C ARG A 161 28.29 5.37 -3.40
N ALA A 162 27.62 6.49 -3.15
CA ALA A 162 27.86 7.77 -3.82
C ALA A 162 28.87 8.66 -3.06
N LEU A 163 29.14 8.38 -1.78
CA LEU A 163 30.08 9.16 -0.97
C LEU A 163 31.54 8.98 -1.43
N CYS A 164 32.36 10.02 -1.25
CA CYS A 164 33.80 9.94 -1.46
C CYS A 164 34.48 8.98 -0.47
N ILE A 165 35.66 8.47 -0.81
CA ILE A 165 36.36 7.46 -0.01
C ILE A 165 36.63 7.93 1.42
N GLN A 166 36.94 9.22 1.61
CA GLN A 166 37.22 9.81 2.92
C GLN A 166 36.00 9.73 3.84
N ALA A 167 34.80 10.06 3.33
CA ALA A 167 33.56 9.98 4.10
C ALA A 167 33.21 8.54 4.50
N ARG A 168 33.54 7.53 3.66
CA ARG A 168 33.33 6.12 4.00
C ARG A 168 34.27 5.63 5.09
N ILE A 169 35.53 6.07 5.07
CA ILE A 169 36.52 5.72 6.10
C ILE A 169 36.07 6.28 7.46
N VAL A 170 35.58 7.52 7.50
CA VAL A 170 35.05 8.13 8.73
C VAL A 170 33.84 7.36 9.27
N LEU A 171 32.88 7.00 8.40
CA LEU A 171 31.72 6.18 8.80
C LEU A 171 32.15 4.81 9.34
N LEU A 172 33.15 4.17 8.71
CA LEU A 172 33.69 2.90 9.18
C LEU A 172 34.37 3.03 10.55
N ALA A 173 35.17 4.08 10.75
CA ALA A 173 35.83 4.36 12.03
C ALA A 173 34.80 4.63 13.14
N MET A 174 33.75 5.38 12.84
CA MET A 174 32.64 5.63 13.76
C MET A 174 31.89 4.34 14.11
N LEU A 175 31.61 3.48 13.12
CA LEU A 175 30.94 2.19 13.35
C LEU A 175 31.80 1.23 14.18
N LEU A 176 33.12 1.19 13.94
CA LEU A 176 34.06 0.42 14.75
C LEU A 176 34.15 0.97 16.19
N ALA A 177 34.11 2.29 16.37
CA ALA A 177 34.09 2.91 17.70
C ALA A 177 32.79 2.56 18.46
N LEU A 178 31.63 2.64 17.79
CA LEU A 178 30.34 2.25 18.38
C LEU A 178 30.31 0.77 18.75
N ARG A 179 30.78 -0.13 17.87
CA ARG A 179 30.85 -1.57 18.19
C ARG A 179 31.81 -1.91 19.33
N ARG A 180 32.91 -1.17 19.47
CA ARG A 180 33.81 -1.32 20.62
C ARG A 180 33.15 -0.87 21.92
N LEU A 181 32.38 0.21 21.87
CA LEU A 181 31.65 0.74 23.01
C LEU A 181 30.53 -0.21 23.46
N ASP A 182 29.78 -0.79 22.51
CA ASP A 182 28.80 -1.86 22.78
C ASP A 182 29.44 -3.12 23.36
N SER A 183 30.71 -3.39 23.01
CA SER A 183 31.50 -4.51 23.52
C SER A 183 32.19 -4.21 24.86
N GLY A 184 31.93 -3.04 25.47
CA GLY A 184 32.51 -2.63 26.76
C GLY A 184 34.01 -2.30 26.73
N LEU A 185 34.61 -2.21 25.54
CA LEU A 185 36.01 -1.84 25.36
C LEU A 185 36.10 -0.31 25.27
N GLY A 186 36.60 0.32 26.33
CA GLY A 186 36.80 1.78 26.37
C GLY A 186 37.64 2.28 25.19
N LEU A 187 37.30 3.47 24.68
CA LEU A 187 38.08 4.16 23.63
C LEU A 187 39.54 4.22 24.07
N GLY A 188 40.40 3.46 23.40
CA GLY A 188 41.83 3.40 23.70
C GLY A 188 42.38 4.81 23.74
N LYS A 189 42.88 5.22 24.90
CA LYS A 189 43.55 6.51 25.08
C LYS A 189 44.65 6.62 24.03
N LEU A 190 44.66 7.71 23.27
CA LEU A 190 45.86 8.09 22.51
C LEU A 190 47.00 8.12 23.52
N SER A 191 47.97 7.22 23.38
CA SER A 191 49.22 7.30 24.10
C SER A 191 49.88 8.61 23.67
N THR A 192 49.80 9.62 24.53
CA THR A 192 50.69 10.78 24.45
C THR A 192 52.09 10.25 24.65
N ALA A 193 52.89 10.28 23.58
CA ALA A 193 54.31 9.94 23.65
C ALA A 193 55.01 10.82 24.71
N PRO A 194 55.90 10.27 25.55
CA PRO A 194 56.78 11.10 26.35
C PRO A 194 57.84 11.74 25.45
N THR A 195 58.16 12.99 25.78
CA THR A 195 59.28 13.80 25.29
C THR A 195 60.62 13.07 25.29
#